data_AF-A0A1I2Z519-F1
#
_entry.id   AF-A0A1I2Z519-F1
#
_cell.length_a   1.000
_cell.length_b   1.000
_cell.length_c   1.000
_cell.angle_alpha   90.00
_cell.angle_beta   90.00
_cell.angle_gamma   90.00
#
_symmetry.space_group_name_H-M   'P 1'
#
loop_
_entity.id
_entity.type
_entity.pdbx_description
1 polymer ?
#
loop_
_entity_poly.entity_id
_entity_poly.type
_entity_poly.pdbx_seq_one_letter_code
_entity_poly.pdbx_strand_id
1 'polypeptide(L)'
;MKINYLQIGKFKNLKDFQLDLKENTNDILVTIGKNGTGKSNLLEALVLIFRDLIMRENNPPFSYKLHYNCHGKDVEIVANPDAKAKYLFSVGGIMLKKKDSFWRKEDDVFVHLPEYVFAYYSGISNRLEEHFDSSQKKFYNDLKKGVNRAFRPLFYARPIHSNFVLLAFYAFEDEKIRNFLEEYLQITGFHSSLFVVPKPDWNSKDGDIRFWNAKGIVAEFLDKLFAKSLMPIKDEVEVRTDFRHSKKKECWYLFLESKEKLKELANEYGSNVEFFKALESTYISDLIHETRIRVQKKNPLDGAMCISVKVATIFRSKLATPKETIAF
;
A
#
# COMPACT_ATOMS: atom_id res chain seq x y z
N MET A 1 10.06 -5.95 -14.49
CA MET A 1 9.02 -6.37 -15.45
C MET A 1 8.78 -5.24 -16.44
N LYS A 2 8.53 -5.53 -17.72
CA LYS A 2 8.23 -4.54 -18.74
C LYS A 2 7.12 -5.03 -19.66
N ILE A 3 6.04 -4.26 -19.81
CA ILE A 3 4.93 -4.60 -20.71
C ILE A 3 5.34 -4.21 -22.14
N ASN A 4 5.25 -5.17 -23.06
CA ASN A 4 5.60 -5.00 -24.46
C ASN A 4 4.36 -4.80 -25.33
N TYR A 5 3.24 -5.43 -24.98
CA TYR A 5 2.00 -5.30 -25.73
C TYR A 5 0.79 -5.56 -24.84
N LEU A 6 -0.27 -4.78 -25.02
CA LEU A 6 -1.57 -4.99 -24.42
C LEU A 6 -2.67 -4.75 -25.46
N GLN A 7 -3.56 -5.72 -25.59
CA GLN A 7 -4.81 -5.59 -26.31
C GLN A 7 -5.97 -5.89 -25.39
N ILE A 8 -7.01 -5.07 -25.43
CA ILE A 8 -8.23 -5.21 -24.64
C ILE A 8 -9.40 -5.27 -25.62
N GLY A 9 -10.18 -6.36 -25.59
CA GLY A 9 -11.37 -6.48 -26.44
C GLY A 9 -12.46 -5.50 -26.03
N LYS A 10 -12.96 -5.59 -24.80
CA LYS A 10 -13.95 -4.63 -24.27
C LYS A 10 -13.84 -4.48 -22.76
N PHE A 11 -13.47 -3.28 -22.31
CA PHE A 11 -13.51 -2.87 -20.91
C PHE A 11 -13.90 -1.40 -20.80
N LYS A 12 -15.11 -1.13 -20.28
CA LYS A 12 -15.68 0.22 -20.19
C LYS A 12 -15.66 0.94 -21.55
N ASN A 13 -14.94 2.06 -21.65
CA ASN A 13 -14.77 2.81 -22.89
C ASN A 13 -13.60 2.33 -23.76
N LEU A 14 -12.79 1.38 -23.29
CA LEU A 14 -11.75 0.73 -24.09
C LEU A 14 -12.42 -0.39 -24.90
N LYS A 15 -12.50 -0.23 -26.22
CA LYS A 15 -13.05 -1.21 -27.16
C LYS A 15 -12.02 -1.43 -28.25
N ASP A 16 -11.66 -2.69 -28.48
CA ASP A 16 -10.61 -3.11 -29.42
C ASP A 16 -9.33 -2.27 -29.27
N PHE A 17 -8.99 -1.96 -28.02
CA PHE A 17 -7.87 -1.10 -27.69
C PHE A 17 -6.57 -1.89 -27.81
N GLN A 18 -5.55 -1.27 -28.41
CA GLN A 18 -4.22 -1.84 -28.54
C GLN A 18 -3.17 -0.82 -28.08
N LEU A 19 -2.15 -1.33 -27.41
CA LEU A 19 -1.00 -0.60 -26.93
C LEU A 19 0.24 -1.45 -27.23
N ASP A 20 1.00 -1.05 -28.25
CA ASP A 20 2.27 -1.67 -28.61
C ASP A 20 3.42 -0.82 -28.04
N LEU A 21 4.27 -1.46 -27.23
CA LEU A 21 5.41 -0.87 -26.53
C LEU A 21 6.71 -1.62 -26.86
N LYS A 22 6.73 -2.51 -27.86
CA LYS A 22 7.90 -3.36 -28.17
C LYS A 22 9.16 -2.55 -28.47
N GLU A 23 9.01 -1.44 -29.17
CA GLU A 23 10.13 -0.56 -29.54
C GLU A 23 10.45 0.47 -28.45
N ASN A 24 9.63 0.59 -27.40
CA ASN A 24 9.88 1.55 -26.34
C ASN A 24 10.99 1.03 -25.43
N THR A 25 12.12 1.74 -25.39
CA THR A 25 13.26 1.40 -24.54
C THR A 25 13.11 1.92 -23.11
N ASN A 26 12.23 2.89 -22.86
CA ASN A 26 12.04 3.48 -21.53
C ASN A 26 11.29 2.55 -20.56
N ASP A 27 11.60 2.69 -19.28
CA ASP A 27 10.90 2.00 -18.18
C ASP A 27 9.66 2.75 -17.69
N ILE A 28 9.51 4.01 -18.10
CA ILE A 28 8.42 4.90 -17.70
C ILE A 28 7.49 5.11 -18.89
N LEU A 29 6.21 4.78 -18.70
CA LEU A 29 5.13 5.11 -19.63
C LEU A 29 4.33 6.29 -19.08
N VAL A 30 4.30 7.39 -19.84
CA VAL A 30 3.47 8.56 -19.52
C VAL A 30 2.29 8.61 -20.48
N THR A 31 1.08 8.45 -19.93
CA THR A 31 -0.16 8.50 -20.72
C THR A 31 -0.85 9.86 -20.52
N ILE A 32 -0.89 10.68 -21.57
CA ILE A 32 -1.48 12.03 -21.56
C ILE A 32 -2.72 12.06 -22.47
N GLY A 33 -3.70 12.91 -22.16
CA GLY A 33 -4.89 13.08 -22.99
C GLY A 33 -6.00 13.85 -22.27
N LYS A 34 -7.10 14.14 -22.97
CA LYS A 34 -8.28 14.83 -22.40
C LYS A 34 -8.99 13.97 -21.34
N ASN A 35 -9.80 14.58 -20.48
CA ASN A 35 -10.65 13.84 -19.55
C ASN A 35 -11.63 12.94 -20.32
N GLY A 36 -11.91 11.74 -19.79
CA GLY A 36 -12.80 10.77 -20.43
C GLY A 36 -12.21 9.93 -21.56
N THR A 37 -10.94 10.15 -21.96
CA THR A 37 -10.30 9.37 -23.05
C THR A 37 -9.86 7.95 -22.66
N GLY A 38 -10.18 7.49 -21.44
CA GLY A 38 -9.88 6.12 -21.00
C GLY A 38 -8.56 5.93 -20.26
N LYS A 39 -7.78 6.98 -19.99
CA LYS A 39 -6.49 6.88 -19.25
C LYS A 39 -6.62 6.14 -17.91
N SER A 40 -7.57 6.55 -17.08
CA SER A 40 -7.83 5.87 -15.79
C SER A 40 -8.38 4.45 -15.99
N ASN A 41 -9.11 4.20 -17.07
CA ASN A 41 -9.61 2.85 -17.38
C ASN A 41 -8.48 1.92 -17.85
N LEU A 42 -7.44 2.45 -18.51
CA LEU A 42 -6.24 1.68 -18.87
C LEU A 42 -5.47 1.25 -17.60
N LEU A 43 -5.24 2.19 -16.67
CA LEU A 43 -4.61 1.87 -15.39
C LEU A 43 -5.42 0.85 -14.59
N GLU A 44 -6.74 1.01 -14.57
CA GLU A 44 -7.64 0.07 -13.90
C GLU A 44 -7.63 -1.31 -14.57
N ALA A 45 -7.62 -1.38 -15.90
CA ALA A 45 -7.50 -2.64 -16.64
C ALA A 45 -6.21 -3.38 -16.28
N LEU A 46 -5.08 -2.68 -16.25
CA LEU A 46 -3.79 -3.25 -15.85
C LEU A 46 -3.83 -3.78 -14.42
N VAL A 47 -4.36 -3.00 -13.47
CA VAL A 47 -4.51 -3.43 -12.07
C VAL A 47 -5.38 -4.67 -11.97
N LEU A 48 -6.52 -4.72 -12.66
CA LEU A 48 -7.41 -5.88 -12.65
C LEU A 48 -6.74 -7.13 -13.22
N ILE A 49 -6.04 -7.00 -14.35
CA ILE A 49 -5.30 -8.12 -14.97
C ILE A 49 -4.29 -8.70 -13.97
N PHE A 50 -3.39 -7.88 -13.43
CA PHE A 50 -2.35 -8.39 -12.54
C PHE A 50 -2.90 -8.82 -11.17
N ARG A 51 -3.93 -8.16 -10.65
CA ARG A 51 -4.63 -8.60 -9.44
C ARG A 51 -5.15 -10.02 -9.62
N ASP A 52 -5.91 -10.27 -10.68
CA ASP A 52 -6.55 -11.57 -10.93
C ASP A 52 -5.51 -12.65 -11.19
N LEU A 53 -4.42 -12.33 -11.91
CA LEU A 53 -3.30 -13.24 -12.07
C LEU A 53 -2.61 -13.55 -10.74
N ILE A 54 -2.29 -12.56 -9.91
CA ILE A 54 -1.62 -12.77 -8.61
C ILE A 54 -2.52 -13.51 -7.61
N MET A 55 -3.81 -13.19 -7.60
CA MET A 55 -4.80 -13.83 -6.74
C MET A 55 -5.26 -15.20 -7.26
N ARG A 56 -4.83 -15.59 -8.47
CA ARG A 56 -5.19 -16.83 -9.16
C ARG A 56 -6.68 -16.96 -9.43
N GLU A 57 -7.32 -15.86 -9.81
CA GLU A 57 -8.73 -15.83 -10.20
C GLU A 57 -8.94 -16.62 -11.49
N ASN A 58 -9.91 -17.53 -11.48
CA ASN A 58 -10.13 -18.43 -12.61
C ASN A 58 -10.85 -17.78 -13.79
N ASN A 59 -11.53 -16.66 -13.56
CA ASN A 59 -12.27 -15.94 -14.57
C ASN A 59 -11.61 -14.58 -14.83
N PRO A 60 -11.12 -14.30 -16.06
CA PRO A 60 -10.59 -12.99 -16.38
C PRO A 60 -11.69 -11.93 -16.37
N PRO A 61 -11.35 -10.66 -16.07
CA PRO A 61 -12.33 -9.59 -15.93
C PRO A 61 -12.90 -9.14 -17.28
N PHE A 62 -12.18 -9.37 -18.37
CA PHE A 62 -12.52 -9.06 -19.75
C PHE A 62 -11.57 -9.82 -20.69
N SER A 63 -11.81 -9.79 -22.00
CA SER A 63 -10.89 -10.38 -22.97
C SER A 63 -9.67 -9.49 -23.20
N TYR A 64 -8.48 -10.08 -23.16
CA TYR A 64 -7.24 -9.37 -23.41
C TYR A 64 -6.13 -10.28 -23.97
N LYS A 65 -5.17 -9.67 -24.66
CA LYS A 65 -3.85 -10.25 -24.94
C LYS A 65 -2.80 -9.38 -24.29
N LEU A 66 -1.92 -9.98 -23.50
CA LEU A 66 -0.87 -9.28 -22.77
C LEU A 66 0.47 -9.95 -23.08
N HIS A 67 1.49 -9.15 -23.38
CA HIS A 67 2.87 -9.59 -23.60
C HIS A 67 3.79 -8.73 -22.76
N TYR A 68 4.67 -9.36 -21.99
CA TYR A 68 5.61 -8.66 -21.13
C TYR A 68 6.86 -9.50 -20.87
N ASN A 69 7.96 -8.82 -20.53
CA ASN A 69 9.13 -9.45 -19.96
C ASN A 69 9.06 -9.39 -18.43
N CYS A 70 9.28 -10.51 -17.75
CA CYS A 70 9.41 -10.57 -16.29
C CYS A 70 10.48 -11.56 -15.89
N HIS A 71 11.41 -11.16 -15.01
CA HIS A 71 12.51 -12.01 -14.55
C HIS A 71 13.31 -12.67 -15.69
N GLY A 72 13.53 -11.93 -16.77
CA GLY A 72 14.21 -12.42 -17.98
C GLY A 72 13.39 -13.42 -18.82
N LYS A 73 12.13 -13.67 -18.47
CA LYS A 73 11.20 -14.52 -19.24
C LYS A 73 10.28 -13.68 -20.09
N ASP A 74 10.10 -14.11 -21.33
CA ASP A 74 9.11 -13.54 -22.23
C ASP A 74 7.76 -14.22 -22.02
N VAL A 75 6.74 -13.48 -21.61
CA VAL A 75 5.45 -14.03 -21.17
C VAL A 75 4.32 -13.48 -22.02
N GLU A 76 3.55 -14.38 -22.62
CA GLU A 76 2.32 -14.06 -23.33
C GLU A 76 1.11 -14.68 -22.62
N ILE A 77 0.04 -13.89 -22.52
CA ILE A 77 -1.23 -14.29 -21.93
C ILE A 77 -2.34 -13.94 -22.92
N VAL A 78 -3.16 -14.91 -23.28
CA VAL A 78 -4.44 -14.69 -23.95
C VAL A 78 -5.55 -15.09 -22.99
N ALA A 79 -6.41 -14.14 -22.66
CA ALA A 79 -7.52 -14.36 -21.74
C ALA A 79 -8.84 -14.03 -22.42
N ASN A 80 -9.83 -14.90 -22.23
CA ASN A 80 -11.19 -14.69 -22.74
C ASN A 80 -12.20 -15.29 -21.76
N PRO A 81 -13.06 -14.47 -21.11
CA PRO A 81 -14.03 -14.97 -20.12
C PRO A 81 -15.09 -15.90 -20.72
N ASP A 82 -15.38 -15.75 -22.01
CA ASP A 82 -16.41 -16.52 -22.73
C ASP A 82 -15.86 -17.83 -23.33
N ALA A 83 -14.53 -18.02 -23.33
CA ALA A 83 -13.90 -19.22 -23.84
C ALA A 83 -13.94 -20.37 -22.82
N LYS A 84 -14.00 -21.62 -23.33
CA LYS A 84 -13.88 -22.84 -22.49
C LYS A 84 -12.56 -22.86 -21.73
N ALA A 85 -11.46 -22.53 -22.41
CA ALA A 85 -10.16 -22.30 -21.80
C ALA A 85 -9.97 -20.80 -21.59
N LYS A 86 -10.24 -20.33 -20.37
CA LYS A 86 -10.28 -18.90 -20.04
C LYS A 86 -8.94 -18.18 -20.11
N TYR A 87 -7.85 -18.92 -19.90
CA TYR A 87 -6.48 -18.44 -19.98
C TYR A 87 -5.63 -19.40 -20.80
N LEU A 88 -4.84 -18.85 -21.72
CA LEU A 88 -3.77 -19.51 -22.42
C LEU A 88 -2.48 -18.76 -22.09
N PHE A 89 -1.46 -19.50 -21.65
CA PHE A 89 -0.17 -18.95 -21.22
C PHE A 89 0.94 -19.50 -22.11
N SER A 90 1.82 -18.62 -22.57
CA SER A 90 3.03 -19.00 -23.29
C SER A 90 4.25 -18.32 -22.65
N VAL A 91 5.36 -19.05 -22.54
CA VAL A 91 6.62 -18.52 -22.01
C VAL A 91 7.74 -18.85 -23.00
N GLY A 92 8.47 -17.83 -23.47
CA GLY A 92 9.51 -17.98 -24.48
C GLY A 92 8.99 -18.58 -25.80
N GLY A 93 7.76 -18.22 -26.18
CA GLY A 93 7.09 -18.76 -27.38
C GLY A 93 6.49 -20.16 -27.23
N ILE A 94 6.65 -20.82 -26.06
CA ILE A 94 6.13 -22.17 -25.82
C ILE A 94 4.86 -22.09 -24.98
N MET A 95 3.76 -22.65 -25.49
CA MET A 95 2.50 -22.73 -24.76
C MET A 95 2.60 -23.73 -23.59
N LEU A 96 2.16 -23.31 -22.40
CA LEU A 96 2.16 -24.13 -21.19
C LEU A 96 1.04 -25.18 -21.27
N LYS A 97 1.40 -26.47 -21.14
CA LYS A 97 0.44 -27.58 -21.16
C LYS A 97 -0.44 -27.62 -19.90
N LYS A 98 0.11 -27.22 -18.75
CA LYS A 98 -0.60 -27.18 -17.46
C LYS A 98 -0.74 -25.73 -17.02
N LYS A 99 -1.98 -25.28 -16.81
CA LYS A 99 -2.28 -23.91 -16.37
C LYS A 99 -1.51 -23.54 -15.09
N ASP A 100 -1.42 -24.46 -14.14
CA ASP A 100 -0.79 -24.22 -12.83
C ASP A 100 0.71 -23.97 -12.88
N SER A 101 1.42 -24.40 -13.93
CA SER A 101 2.85 -24.10 -14.06
C SER A 101 3.12 -22.61 -14.24
N PHE A 102 2.12 -21.84 -14.68
CA PHE A 102 2.23 -20.38 -14.78
C PHE A 102 2.46 -19.72 -13.40
N TRP A 103 1.91 -20.27 -12.33
CA TRP A 103 2.05 -19.73 -10.98
C TRP A 103 3.16 -20.40 -10.16
N ARG A 104 4.14 -21.01 -10.84
CA ARG A 104 5.35 -21.53 -10.19
C ARG A 104 6.05 -20.42 -9.42
N LYS A 105 6.57 -20.80 -8.26
CA LYS A 105 7.42 -19.94 -7.42
C LYS A 105 8.81 -20.54 -7.28
N GLU A 106 9.80 -19.66 -7.16
CA GLU A 106 11.18 -19.95 -6.78
C GLU A 106 11.53 -19.01 -5.63
N ASP A 107 12.01 -19.54 -4.50
CA ASP A 107 12.26 -18.78 -3.28
C ASP A 107 11.10 -17.86 -2.88
N ASP A 108 9.88 -18.41 -2.90
CA ASP A 108 8.60 -17.72 -2.66
C ASP A 108 8.19 -16.62 -3.65
N VAL A 109 8.99 -16.32 -4.66
CA VAL A 109 8.74 -15.32 -5.72
C VAL A 109 8.14 -15.97 -6.95
N PHE A 110 7.14 -15.34 -7.57
CA PHE A 110 6.55 -15.83 -8.82
C PHE A 110 7.54 -15.69 -9.98
N VAL A 111 7.76 -16.77 -10.72
CA VAL A 111 8.71 -16.79 -11.85
C VAL A 111 8.18 -16.02 -13.07
N HIS A 112 6.85 -15.94 -13.23
CA HIS A 112 6.19 -15.38 -14.42
C HIS A 112 5.34 -14.13 -14.12
N LEU A 113 5.29 -13.68 -12.87
CA LEU A 113 4.51 -12.51 -12.46
C LEU A 113 5.41 -11.50 -11.75
N PRO A 114 5.05 -10.20 -11.79
CA PRO A 114 5.73 -9.22 -10.96
C PRO A 114 5.58 -9.60 -9.49
N GLU A 115 6.62 -9.36 -8.71
CA GLU A 115 6.59 -9.60 -7.27
C GLU A 115 5.62 -8.62 -6.58
N TYR A 116 5.57 -7.39 -7.08
CA TYR A 116 4.73 -6.33 -6.55
C TYR A 116 4.02 -5.53 -7.65
N VAL A 117 2.78 -5.17 -7.39
CA VAL A 117 2.00 -4.17 -8.14
C VAL A 117 1.63 -3.06 -7.16
N PHE A 118 2.26 -1.91 -7.36
CA PHE A 118 1.99 -0.70 -6.61
C PHE A 118 1.08 0.22 -7.41
N ALA A 119 0.06 0.78 -6.76
CA ALA A 119 -0.80 1.79 -7.35
C ALA A 119 -0.97 2.98 -6.41
N TYR A 120 -0.94 4.17 -6.98
CA TYR A 120 -1.28 5.42 -6.31
C TYR A 120 -2.22 6.21 -7.21
N TYR A 121 -3.26 6.79 -6.61
CA TYR A 121 -4.18 7.67 -7.33
C TYR A 121 -4.48 8.90 -6.48
N SER A 122 -4.10 10.06 -7.00
CA SER A 122 -4.30 11.36 -6.33
C SER A 122 -5.72 11.91 -6.47
N GLY A 123 -6.55 11.29 -7.32
CA GLY A 123 -7.94 11.73 -7.52
C GLY A 123 -8.87 11.34 -6.37
N ILE A 124 -10.07 11.92 -6.38
CA ILE A 124 -11.08 11.74 -5.32
C ILE A 124 -11.77 10.37 -5.40
N SER A 125 -11.63 9.65 -6.53
CA SER A 125 -12.30 8.36 -6.74
C SER A 125 -11.54 7.22 -6.06
N ASN A 126 -12.27 6.42 -5.27
CA ASN A 126 -11.73 5.20 -4.67
C ASN A 126 -11.81 3.98 -5.62
N ARG A 127 -12.26 4.15 -6.86
CA ARG A 127 -12.54 3.03 -7.77
C ARG A 127 -11.31 2.13 -8.02
N LEU A 128 -10.12 2.74 -8.11
CA LEU A 128 -8.88 1.99 -8.26
C LEU A 128 -8.49 1.27 -6.96
N GLU A 129 -8.72 1.91 -5.82
CA GLU A 129 -8.42 1.38 -4.49
C GLU A 129 -9.24 0.12 -4.19
N GLU A 130 -10.53 0.12 -4.53
CA GLU A 130 -11.45 -1.01 -4.31
C GLU A 130 -10.95 -2.33 -4.93
N HIS A 131 -10.12 -2.26 -5.97
CA HIS A 131 -9.52 -3.46 -6.57
C HIS A 131 -8.47 -4.13 -5.68
N PHE A 132 -7.96 -3.46 -4.65
CA PHE A 132 -6.96 -4.01 -3.73
C PHE A 132 -7.59 -4.60 -2.46
N ASP A 133 -8.88 -4.37 -2.21
CA ASP A 133 -9.56 -4.76 -0.97
C ASP A 133 -9.52 -6.27 -0.70
N SER A 134 -9.71 -7.10 -1.74
CA SER A 134 -9.69 -8.56 -1.61
C SER A 134 -8.31 -9.06 -1.17
N SER A 135 -7.24 -8.50 -1.75
CA SER A 135 -5.86 -8.78 -1.37
C SER A 135 -5.53 -8.30 0.04
N GLN A 136 -5.97 -7.08 0.38
CA GLN A 136 -5.76 -6.51 1.72
C GLN A 136 -6.48 -7.37 2.79
N LYS A 137 -7.71 -7.81 2.53
CA LYS A 137 -8.46 -8.69 3.43
C LYS A 137 -7.80 -10.05 3.62
N LYS A 138 -7.23 -10.61 2.55
CA LYS A 138 -6.43 -11.85 2.62
C LYS A 138 -5.19 -11.64 3.51
N PHE A 139 -4.45 -10.56 3.29
CA PHE A 139 -3.27 -10.24 4.09
C PHE A 139 -3.61 -10.03 5.57
N TYR A 140 -4.68 -9.29 5.88
CA TYR A 140 -5.16 -9.13 7.24
C TYR A 140 -5.51 -10.46 7.93
N ASN A 141 -6.16 -11.37 7.21
CA ASN A 141 -6.47 -12.71 7.73
C ASN A 141 -5.21 -13.55 7.95
N ASP A 142 -4.19 -13.39 7.09
CA ASP A 142 -2.91 -14.07 7.24
C ASP A 142 -2.15 -13.55 8.47
N LEU A 143 -2.14 -12.22 8.70
CA LEU A 143 -1.58 -11.61 9.91
C LEU A 143 -2.27 -12.14 11.19
N LYS A 144 -3.60 -12.25 11.18
CA LYS A 144 -4.37 -12.84 12.29
C LYS A 144 -4.00 -14.29 12.60
N LYS A 145 -3.58 -15.05 11.59
CA LYS A 145 -3.13 -16.44 11.71
C LYS A 145 -1.65 -16.54 12.08
N GLY A 146 -0.95 -15.42 12.29
CA GLY A 146 0.49 -15.40 12.58
C GLY A 146 1.37 -15.71 11.37
N VAL A 147 0.83 -15.64 10.16
CA VAL A 147 1.61 -15.86 8.94
C VAL A 147 2.45 -14.62 8.66
N ASN A 148 3.75 -14.72 8.91
CA ASN A 148 4.70 -13.67 8.57
C ASN A 148 5.05 -13.75 7.07
N ARG A 149 4.66 -12.75 6.28
CA ARG A 149 5.06 -12.61 4.86
C ARG A 149 5.96 -11.39 4.68
N ALA A 150 6.94 -11.46 3.78
CA ALA A 150 7.86 -10.36 3.50
C ALA A 150 7.12 -9.06 3.08
N PHE A 151 6.23 -9.11 2.09
CA PHE A 151 5.38 -7.99 1.69
C PHE A 151 4.09 -8.48 1.01
N ARG A 152 3.09 -7.60 0.92
CA ARG A 152 1.89 -7.85 0.12
C ARG A 152 2.18 -7.60 -1.38
N PRO A 153 1.91 -8.57 -2.27
CA PRO A 153 2.15 -8.40 -3.72
C PRO A 153 1.32 -7.29 -4.37
N LEU A 154 0.16 -6.94 -3.80
CA LEU A 154 -0.72 -5.88 -4.32
C LEU A 154 -0.81 -4.79 -3.26
N PHE A 155 -0.32 -3.59 -3.58
CA PHE A 155 -0.21 -2.48 -2.62
C PHE A 155 -0.80 -1.20 -3.20
N TYR A 156 -1.89 -0.73 -2.60
CA TYR A 156 -2.44 0.60 -2.89
C TYR A 156 -1.88 1.63 -1.90
N ALA A 157 -1.18 2.64 -2.42
CA ALA A 157 -0.58 3.69 -1.62
C ALA A 157 -1.63 4.72 -1.18
N ARG A 158 -1.83 4.82 0.13
CA ARG A 158 -2.66 5.83 0.80
C ARG A 158 -1.76 6.93 1.37
N PRO A 159 -2.30 8.15 1.59
CA PRO A 159 -1.54 9.23 2.19
C PRO A 159 -0.86 8.87 3.52
N ILE A 160 -1.46 8.02 4.36
CA ILE A 160 -0.82 7.64 5.63
C ILE A 160 0.52 6.90 5.42
N HIS A 161 0.70 6.20 4.30
CA HIS A 161 1.96 5.50 4.05
C HIS A 161 3.13 6.46 3.87
N SER A 162 2.91 7.73 3.48
CA SER A 162 4.00 8.72 3.43
C SER A 162 4.55 8.99 4.82
N ASN A 163 3.71 8.96 5.86
CA ASN A 163 4.15 9.09 7.25
C ASN A 163 5.04 7.91 7.66
N PHE A 164 4.67 6.69 7.27
CA PHE A 164 5.46 5.49 7.60
C PHE A 164 6.80 5.48 6.86
N VAL A 165 6.82 5.89 5.59
CA VAL A 165 8.06 6.06 4.83
C VAL A 165 8.95 7.13 5.48
N LEU A 166 8.39 8.27 5.88
CA LEU A 166 9.14 9.33 6.55
C LEU A 166 9.74 8.87 7.88
N LEU A 167 8.98 8.12 8.69
CA LEU A 167 9.49 7.50 9.92
C LEU A 167 10.63 6.52 9.62
N ALA A 168 10.47 5.65 8.61
CA ALA A 168 11.52 4.71 8.22
C ALA A 168 12.79 5.44 7.72
N PHE A 169 12.64 6.52 6.96
CA PHE A 169 13.75 7.34 6.48
C PHE A 169 14.54 8.02 7.61
N TYR A 170 13.87 8.46 8.68
CA TYR A 170 14.56 9.06 9.83
C TYR A 170 15.11 8.03 10.83
N ALA A 171 14.50 6.85 10.87
CA ALA A 171 14.97 5.72 11.65
C ALA A 171 16.26 5.11 11.10
N PHE A 172 16.36 4.95 9.77
CA PHE A 172 17.50 4.33 9.12
C PHE A 172 18.27 5.37 8.30
N GLU A 173 19.47 5.73 8.76
CA GLU A 173 20.25 6.80 8.14
C GLU A 173 20.82 6.37 6.79
N ASP A 174 20.44 7.10 5.75
CA ASP A 174 20.97 7.00 4.40
C ASP A 174 21.21 8.41 3.86
N GLU A 175 22.42 8.67 3.37
CA GLU A 175 22.83 9.97 2.89
C GLU A 175 22.01 10.43 1.66
N LYS A 176 21.66 9.52 0.75
CA LYS A 176 20.83 9.83 -0.41
C LYS A 176 19.44 10.23 0.02
N ILE A 177 18.87 9.55 1.01
CA ILE A 177 17.55 9.86 1.56
C ILE A 177 17.58 11.22 2.25
N ARG A 178 18.61 11.50 3.05
CA ARG A 178 18.77 12.81 3.70
C ARG A 178 18.84 13.94 2.68
N ASN A 179 19.65 13.77 1.62
CA ASN A 179 19.77 14.76 0.57
C ASN A 179 18.45 14.97 -0.17
N PHE A 180 17.72 13.88 -0.46
CA PHE A 180 16.38 13.96 -1.05
C PHE A 180 15.38 14.73 -0.17
N LEU A 181 15.34 14.43 1.14
CA LEU A 181 14.45 15.11 2.08
C LEU A 181 14.77 16.61 2.18
N GLU A 182 16.05 16.97 2.16
CA GLU A 182 16.46 18.37 2.22
C GLU A 182 16.18 19.11 0.91
N GLU A 183 16.51 18.53 -0.24
CA GLU A 183 16.39 19.18 -1.55
C GLU A 183 14.93 19.34 -1.98
N TYR A 184 14.14 18.27 -1.88
CA TYR A 184 12.77 18.25 -2.41
C TYR A 184 11.73 18.63 -1.36
N LEU A 185 11.91 18.20 -0.11
CA LEU A 185 10.94 18.44 0.96
C LEU A 185 11.35 19.58 1.89
N GLN A 186 12.57 20.12 1.78
CA GLN A 186 13.14 21.13 2.68
C GLN A 186 13.14 20.69 4.15
N ILE A 187 13.20 19.39 4.41
CA ILE A 187 13.19 18.82 5.76
C ILE A 187 14.63 18.49 6.17
N THR A 188 15.10 19.09 7.25
CA THR A 188 16.48 18.94 7.74
C THR A 188 16.58 18.03 8.95
N GLY A 189 15.47 17.76 9.65
CA GLY A 189 15.50 16.96 10.87
C GLY A 189 14.15 16.40 11.29
N PHE A 190 14.20 15.35 12.12
CA PHE A 190 13.06 14.82 12.83
C PHE A 190 13.01 15.42 14.23
N HIS A 191 11.83 15.88 14.66
CA HIS A 191 11.63 16.39 16.01
C HIS A 191 10.96 15.34 16.89
N SER A 192 9.74 14.90 16.55
CA SER A 192 8.97 13.97 17.39
C SER A 192 7.86 13.28 16.60
N SER A 193 7.30 12.20 17.10
CA SER A 193 6.09 11.58 16.55
C SER A 193 5.07 11.20 17.61
N LEU A 194 3.79 11.28 17.25
CA LEU A 194 2.66 10.82 18.06
C LEU A 194 1.86 9.81 17.27
N PHE A 195 1.66 8.64 17.86
CA PHE A 195 0.76 7.61 17.35
C PHE A 195 -0.55 7.65 18.15
N VAL A 196 -1.67 7.72 17.43
CA VAL A 196 -3.02 7.57 17.98
C VAL A 196 -3.50 6.16 17.65
N VAL A 197 -3.58 5.32 18.68
CA VAL A 197 -3.87 3.89 18.60
C VAL A 197 -5.28 3.66 19.19
N PRO A 198 -6.34 3.59 18.36
CA PRO A 198 -7.70 3.46 18.86
C PRO A 198 -8.01 2.02 19.26
N LYS A 199 -9.06 1.86 20.07
CA LYS A 199 -9.68 0.56 20.30
C LYS A 199 -10.23 0.00 18.99
N PRO A 200 -9.79 -1.18 18.55
CA PRO A 200 -10.31 -1.83 17.36
C PRO A 200 -11.72 -2.39 17.63
N ASP A 201 -12.50 -2.63 16.58
CA ASP A 201 -13.87 -3.15 16.70
C ASP A 201 -13.92 -4.70 16.80
N TRP A 202 -12.82 -5.37 17.15
CA TRP A 202 -12.80 -6.83 17.37
C TRP A 202 -13.07 -7.23 18.82
N ASN A 203 -13.43 -8.50 19.02
CA ASN A 203 -13.56 -9.11 20.32
C ASN A 203 -12.65 -10.34 20.41
N SER A 204 -11.40 -10.13 20.83
CA SER A 204 -10.41 -11.19 21.06
C SER A 204 -10.37 -11.54 22.55
N LYS A 205 -10.27 -12.83 22.88
CA LYS A 205 -10.20 -13.34 24.26
C LYS A 205 -8.77 -13.63 24.74
N ASP A 206 -7.80 -13.49 23.85
CA ASP A 206 -6.41 -13.90 24.07
C ASP A 206 -5.48 -12.92 23.33
N GLY A 207 -4.29 -12.64 23.86
CA GLY A 207 -3.36 -11.62 23.37
C GLY A 207 -2.96 -10.60 24.44
N ASP A 208 -2.36 -9.48 24.03
CA ASP A 208 -1.93 -8.43 24.95
C ASP A 208 -3.12 -7.60 25.45
N ILE A 209 -3.42 -7.72 26.75
CA ILE A 209 -4.55 -7.05 27.39
C ILE A 209 -4.47 -5.52 27.32
N ARG A 210 -3.27 -4.93 27.25
CA ARG A 210 -3.08 -3.47 27.14
C ARG A 210 -3.61 -2.93 25.81
N PHE A 211 -3.57 -3.77 24.77
CA PHE A 211 -3.91 -3.43 23.40
C PHE A 211 -5.12 -4.24 22.90
N TRP A 212 -6.12 -4.42 23.76
CA TRP A 212 -7.38 -5.10 23.46
C TRP A 212 -7.16 -6.50 22.85
N ASN A 213 -6.22 -7.25 23.43
CA ASN A 213 -5.90 -8.61 23.06
C ASN A 213 -5.38 -8.73 21.61
N ALA A 214 -4.59 -7.75 21.17
CA ALA A 214 -3.80 -7.82 19.94
C ALA A 214 -2.79 -8.99 19.99
N LYS A 215 -2.39 -9.51 18.82
CA LYS A 215 -1.49 -10.67 18.69
C LYS A 215 -0.42 -10.48 17.62
N GLY A 216 0.62 -11.32 17.69
CA GLY A 216 1.68 -11.43 16.69
C GLY A 216 2.45 -10.12 16.48
N ILE A 217 2.85 -9.86 15.23
CA ILE A 217 3.65 -8.70 14.82
C ILE A 217 3.07 -7.37 15.33
N VAL A 218 1.74 -7.27 15.38
CA VAL A 218 1.05 -6.05 15.81
C VAL A 218 1.19 -5.83 17.33
N ALA A 219 1.04 -6.88 18.13
CA ALA A 219 1.24 -6.79 19.58
C ALA A 219 2.71 -6.48 19.91
N GLU A 220 3.65 -7.14 19.22
CA GLU A 220 5.08 -6.89 19.37
C GLU A 220 5.44 -5.43 19.05
N PHE A 221 4.90 -4.88 17.95
CA PHE A 221 5.12 -3.47 17.62
C PHE A 221 4.56 -2.52 18.67
N LEU A 222 3.33 -2.77 19.15
CA LEU A 222 2.69 -1.91 20.15
C LEU A 222 3.41 -1.98 21.50
N ASP A 223 3.89 -3.15 21.91
CA ASP A 223 4.67 -3.30 23.14
C ASP A 223 5.97 -2.47 23.09
N LYS A 224 6.73 -2.60 22.00
CA LYS A 224 7.96 -1.82 21.78
C LYS A 224 7.69 -0.32 21.73
N LEU A 225 6.66 0.09 20.97
CA LEU A 225 6.27 1.50 20.87
C LEU A 225 5.84 2.06 22.24
N PHE A 226 5.08 1.29 23.02
CA PHE A 226 4.64 1.68 24.36
C PHE A 226 5.83 1.84 25.31
N ALA A 227 6.77 0.90 25.30
CA ALA A 227 7.97 0.96 26.14
C ALA A 227 8.89 2.15 25.82
N LYS A 228 8.90 2.62 24.56
CA LYS A 228 9.69 3.78 24.12
C LYS A 228 8.97 5.12 24.19
N SER A 229 7.67 5.10 24.51
CA SER A 229 6.88 6.32 24.61
C SER A 229 7.17 7.05 25.92
N LEU A 230 7.35 8.38 25.86
CA LEU A 230 7.67 9.21 27.04
C LEU A 230 6.60 9.07 28.14
N MET A 231 5.33 9.09 27.75
CA MET A 231 4.20 8.91 28.66
C MET A 231 2.99 8.40 27.88
N PRO A 232 2.72 7.08 27.87
CA PRO A 232 1.51 6.53 27.27
C PRO A 232 0.26 7.07 27.97
N ILE A 233 -0.58 7.80 27.24
CA ILE A 233 -1.84 8.34 27.77
C ILE A 233 -3.00 7.56 27.16
N LYS A 234 -3.93 7.11 28.00
CA LYS A 234 -5.19 6.53 27.56
C LYS A 234 -6.30 7.56 27.74
N ASP A 235 -7.08 7.80 26.69
CA ASP A 235 -8.19 8.76 26.73
C ASP A 235 -9.31 8.35 25.78
N GLU A 236 -10.53 8.83 26.03
CA GLU A 236 -11.67 8.63 25.14
C GLU A 236 -11.78 9.78 24.14
N VAL A 237 -11.68 9.44 22.85
CA VAL A 237 -11.77 10.41 21.76
C VAL A 237 -13.06 10.21 21.01
N GLU A 238 -13.74 11.31 20.73
CA GLU A 238 -14.90 11.30 19.85
C GLU A 238 -14.44 11.18 18.38
N VAL A 239 -14.55 9.98 17.81
CA VAL A 239 -14.21 9.72 16.42
C VAL A 239 -15.47 9.86 15.58
N ARG A 240 -15.47 10.84 14.67
CA ARG A 240 -16.56 11.01 13.71
C ARG A 240 -16.63 9.80 12.77
N THR A 241 -17.76 9.11 12.75
CA THR A 241 -18.00 7.94 11.88
C THR A 241 -18.64 8.36 10.56
N ASP A 242 -19.49 9.39 10.58
CA ASP A 242 -20.06 10.02 9.39
C ASP A 242 -20.45 11.48 9.65
N PHE A 243 -21.16 12.11 8.71
CA PHE A 243 -21.49 13.52 8.83
C PHE A 243 -22.45 13.85 9.99
N ARG A 244 -23.17 12.86 10.54
CA ARG A 244 -24.15 13.02 11.64
C ARG A 244 -23.77 12.28 12.91
N HIS A 245 -22.90 11.27 12.81
CA HIS A 245 -22.63 10.34 13.89
C HIS A 245 -21.15 10.38 14.29
N SER A 246 -20.95 10.30 15.59
CA SER A 246 -19.68 10.17 16.25
C SER A 246 -19.76 9.01 17.24
N LYS A 247 -18.63 8.31 17.41
CA LYS A 247 -18.49 7.23 18.38
C LYS A 247 -17.31 7.57 19.27
N LYS A 248 -17.52 7.52 20.58
CA LYS A 248 -16.40 7.54 21.53
C LYS A 248 -15.59 6.26 21.36
N LYS A 249 -14.30 6.41 21.08
CA LYS A 249 -13.34 5.33 21.05
C LYS A 249 -12.23 5.65 22.05
N GLU A 250 -12.01 4.71 22.96
CA GLU A 250 -10.80 4.69 23.78
C GLU A 250 -9.57 4.63 22.86
N CYS A 251 -8.57 5.47 23.13
CA CYS A 251 -7.35 5.57 22.35
C CYS A 251 -6.13 5.63 23.27
N TRP A 252 -5.06 4.99 22.83
CA TRP A 252 -3.72 5.24 23.34
C TRP A 252 -3.05 6.36 22.53
N TYR A 253 -2.37 7.25 23.23
CA TYR A 253 -1.49 8.29 22.69
C TYR A 253 -0.06 7.93 23.06
N LEU A 254 0.70 7.50 22.05
CA LEU A 254 2.06 7.00 22.21
C LEU A 254 3.04 7.97 21.55
N PHE A 255 3.77 8.73 22.38
CA PHE A 255 4.61 9.84 21.95
C PHE A 255 6.11 9.48 21.99
N LEU A 256 6.76 9.55 20.84
CA LEU A 256 8.21 9.48 20.70
C LEU A 256 8.78 10.90 20.64
N GLU A 257 9.55 11.26 21.65
CA GLU A 257 10.01 12.64 21.87
C GLU A 257 11.19 13.06 21.00
N SER A 258 11.93 12.11 20.41
CA SER A 258 13.15 12.40 19.67
C SER A 258 13.45 11.39 18.55
N LYS A 259 14.42 11.75 17.69
CA LYS A 259 14.94 10.87 16.64
C LYS A 259 15.61 9.63 17.24
N GLU A 260 16.27 9.77 18.38
CA GLU A 260 16.95 8.67 19.08
C GLU A 260 15.92 7.62 19.54
N LYS A 261 14.78 8.05 20.09
CA LYS A 261 13.69 7.12 20.46
C LYS A 261 13.07 6.42 19.26
N LEU A 262 12.91 7.13 18.14
CA LEU A 262 12.49 6.52 16.88
C LEU A 262 13.50 5.46 16.39
N LYS A 263 14.81 5.77 16.45
CA LYS A 263 15.87 4.81 16.11
C LYS A 263 15.88 3.60 17.04
N GLU A 264 15.75 3.81 18.35
CA GLU A 264 15.66 2.72 19.33
C GLU A 264 14.52 1.76 18.97
N LEU A 265 13.33 2.29 18.69
CA LEU A 265 12.17 1.49 18.26
C LEU A 265 12.46 0.74 16.94
N ALA A 266 13.02 1.44 15.95
CA ALA A 266 13.21 0.89 14.62
C ALA A 266 14.36 -0.13 14.55
N ASN A 267 15.41 0.02 15.35
CA ASN A 267 16.55 -0.91 15.42
C ASN A 267 16.14 -2.30 15.95
N GLU A 268 14.99 -2.41 16.61
CA GLU A 268 14.40 -3.70 16.95
C GLU A 268 13.82 -4.45 15.73
N TYR A 269 13.86 -3.80 14.56
CA TYR A 269 13.55 -4.35 13.25
C TYR A 269 14.82 -4.31 12.41
N GLY A 270 15.19 -5.44 11.79
CA GLY A 270 16.49 -5.56 11.11
C GLY A 270 16.69 -4.65 9.89
N SER A 271 15.63 -4.02 9.38
CA SER A 271 15.69 -3.14 8.20
C SER A 271 14.55 -2.12 8.16
N ASN A 272 14.72 -1.08 7.33
CA ASN A 272 13.67 -0.09 7.02
C ASN A 272 12.39 -0.74 6.47
N VAL A 273 12.54 -1.82 5.71
CA VAL A 273 11.47 -2.64 5.16
C VAL A 273 10.66 -3.32 6.27
N GLU A 274 11.33 -4.01 7.20
CA GLU A 274 10.63 -4.71 8.29
C GLU A 274 9.96 -3.72 9.25
N PHE A 275 10.58 -2.56 9.49
CA PHE A 275 9.97 -1.50 10.27
C PHE A 275 8.72 -0.90 9.59
N PHE A 276 8.81 -0.60 8.28
CA PHE A 276 7.66 -0.11 7.50
C PHE A 276 6.51 -1.13 7.53
N LYS A 277 6.83 -2.41 7.39
CA LYS A 277 5.86 -3.51 7.46
C LYS A 277 5.20 -3.61 8.83
N ALA A 278 5.91 -3.39 9.93
CA ALA A 278 5.32 -3.36 11.27
C ALA A 278 4.31 -2.22 11.42
N LEU A 279 4.67 -1.02 10.93
CA LEU A 279 3.76 0.13 10.88
C LEU A 279 2.51 -0.18 10.02
N GLU A 280 2.72 -0.72 8.81
CA GLU A 280 1.65 -1.03 7.86
C GLU A 280 0.73 -2.14 8.38
N SER A 281 1.26 -3.18 9.02
CA SER A 281 0.48 -4.26 9.62
C SER A 281 -0.37 -3.78 10.79
N THR A 282 0.18 -2.87 11.61
CA THR A 282 -0.53 -2.24 12.72
C THR A 282 -1.65 -1.33 12.21
N TYR A 283 -1.39 -0.58 11.14
CA TYR A 283 -2.40 0.23 10.44
C TYR A 283 -3.53 -0.61 9.84
N ILE A 284 -3.21 -1.69 9.11
CA ILE A 284 -4.21 -2.61 8.53
C ILE A 284 -5.06 -3.28 9.62
N SER A 285 -4.50 -3.42 10.82
CA SER A 285 -5.19 -3.97 11.97
C SER A 285 -6.01 -2.93 12.74
N ASP A 286 -6.27 -1.76 12.14
CA ASP A 286 -7.03 -0.66 12.73
C ASP A 286 -6.45 -0.12 14.05
N LEU A 287 -5.14 -0.35 14.29
CA LEU A 287 -4.42 0.06 15.51
C LEU A 287 -3.50 1.27 15.28
N ILE A 288 -3.54 1.90 14.11
CA ILE A 288 -3.00 3.24 13.88
C ILE A 288 -4.07 4.07 13.18
N HIS A 289 -4.68 5.02 13.89
CA HIS A 289 -5.65 5.95 13.31
C HIS A 289 -5.02 7.23 12.80
N GLU A 290 -3.98 7.69 13.48
CA GLU A 290 -3.29 8.91 13.10
C GLU A 290 -1.82 8.79 13.52
N THR A 291 -0.95 9.31 12.66
CA THR A 291 0.44 9.54 13.00
C THR A 291 0.72 11.02 12.76
N ARG A 292 1.13 11.72 13.80
CA ARG A 292 1.56 13.13 13.72
C ARG A 292 3.06 13.17 13.85
N ILE A 293 3.74 13.67 12.83
CA ILE A 293 5.20 13.75 12.78
C ILE A 293 5.57 15.22 12.76
N ARG A 294 6.38 15.64 13.73
CA ARG A 294 6.99 16.97 13.72
C ARG A 294 8.38 16.87 13.13
N VAL A 295 8.65 17.73 12.18
CA VAL A 295 9.95 17.81 11.49
C VAL A 295 10.49 19.23 11.52
N GLN A 296 11.80 19.35 11.39
CA GLN A 296 12.49 20.62 11.23
C GLN A 296 12.62 20.95 9.75
N LYS A 297 12.24 22.17 9.39
CA LYS A 297 12.42 22.73 8.04
C LYS A 297 13.75 23.47 7.92
N LYS A 298 14.25 23.56 6.69
CA LYS A 298 15.48 24.29 6.35
C LYS A 298 15.40 25.77 6.72
N ASN A 299 14.24 26.40 6.56
CA ASN A 299 14.03 27.78 6.96
C ASN A 299 13.48 27.83 8.41
N PRO A 300 14.24 28.40 9.38
CA PRO A 300 13.82 28.46 10.78
C PRO A 300 12.54 29.27 11.01
N LEU A 301 12.20 30.20 10.10
CA LEU A 301 10.97 30.99 10.16
C LEU A 301 9.70 30.15 9.92
N ASP A 302 9.84 28.94 9.36
CA ASP A 302 8.72 28.02 9.12
C ASP A 302 8.36 27.20 10.38
N GLY A 303 9.18 27.28 11.43
CA GLY A 303 9.01 26.54 12.68
C GLY A 303 9.07 25.01 12.52
N ALA A 304 8.69 24.28 13.57
CA ALA A 304 8.48 22.84 13.48
C ALA A 304 7.13 22.56 12.78
N MET A 305 7.18 21.96 11.59
CA MET A 305 5.97 21.61 10.85
C MET A 305 5.41 20.27 11.32
N CYS A 306 4.11 20.23 11.62
CA CYS A 306 3.41 18.99 11.90
C CYS A 306 2.85 18.40 10.60
N ILE A 307 3.42 17.28 10.16
CA ILE A 307 2.85 16.45 9.11
C ILE A 307 1.91 15.47 9.81
N SER A 308 0.61 15.65 9.59
CA SER A 308 -0.42 14.74 10.11
C SER A 308 -1.32 14.28 8.98
N VAL A 309 -1.50 12.98 8.88
CA VAL A 309 -2.53 12.40 8.03
C VAL A 309 -3.47 11.66 8.96
N LYS A 310 -4.69 12.19 9.12
CA LYS A 310 -5.77 11.47 9.78
C LYS A 310 -6.26 10.37 8.85
N VAL A 311 -6.31 9.13 9.34
CA VAL A 311 -7.10 8.09 8.69
C VAL A 311 -8.54 8.50 8.89
N ALA A 312 -9.17 9.09 7.87
CA ALA A 312 -10.62 9.11 7.84
C ALA A 312 -11.05 7.64 7.94
N THR A 313 -11.65 7.27 9.08
CA THR A 313 -12.04 5.91 9.41
C THR A 313 -12.62 5.23 8.18
N ILE A 314 -12.17 3.99 7.96
CA ILE A 314 -12.63 3.06 6.93
C ILE A 314 -14.15 2.92 7.05
N PHE A 315 -14.88 3.84 6.42
CA PHE A 315 -16.28 3.87 6.00
C PHE A 315 -16.48 5.28 5.38
N ARG A 316 -15.95 5.51 4.17
CA ARG A 316 -16.31 6.71 3.40
C ARG A 316 -17.76 6.58 2.94
N SER A 317 -18.69 7.06 3.76
CA SER A 317 -19.95 7.59 3.27
C SER A 317 -19.67 8.89 2.51
N LYS A 318 -20.46 9.12 1.46
CA LYS A 318 -20.34 10.19 0.46
C LYS A 318 -20.26 11.61 1.08
N LEU A 319 -19.58 12.51 0.34
CA LEU A 319 -19.64 14.01 0.40
C LEU A 319 -18.82 14.67 1.54
N ALA A 320 -18.04 15.76 1.40
CA ALA A 320 -17.77 16.68 0.30
C ALA A 320 -16.56 17.62 0.60
N THR A 321 -15.79 17.92 -0.47
CA THR A 321 -15.26 19.25 -0.91
C THR A 321 -13.94 19.83 -0.37
N PRO A 322 -13.26 20.64 -1.23
CA PRO A 322 -11.84 20.53 -1.52
C PRO A 322 -11.02 21.58 -0.77
N LYS A 323 -9.73 21.27 -0.57
CA LYS A 323 -8.66 22.26 -0.67
C LYS A 323 -7.33 21.55 -0.89
N GLU A 324 -6.73 21.89 -2.02
CA GLU A 324 -5.30 21.91 -2.31
C GLU A 324 -4.51 20.63 -2.03
N THR A 325 -4.35 19.86 -3.10
CA THR A 325 -3.31 18.85 -3.28
C THR A 325 -1.96 19.56 -3.45
N ILE A 326 -1.04 19.37 -2.50
CA ILE A 326 0.39 19.42 -2.78
C ILE A 326 0.83 17.96 -2.94
N ALA A 327 1.30 17.64 -4.14
CA ALA A 327 1.83 16.34 -4.51
C ALA A 327 3.31 16.25 -4.12
N PHE A 328 3.73 15.05 -3.69
CA PHE A 328 5.08 14.53 -3.87
C PHE A 328 4.96 13.13 -4.46
#